data_AF-A0A9E4J7F6-F1
#
_entry.id   AF-A0A9E4J7F6-F1
#
_cell.length_a   1.000
_cell.length_b   1.000
_cell.length_c   1.000
_cell.angle_alpha   90.00
_cell.angle_beta   90.00
_cell.angle_gamma   90.00
#
_symmetry.space_group_name_H-M   'P 1'
#
loop_
_entity.id
_entity.type
_entity.pdbx_description
1 polymer ?
#
loop_
_entity_poly.entity_id
_entity_poly.type
_entity_poly.pdbx_seq_one_letter_code
_entity_poly.pdbx_strand_id
1 'polypeptide(L)'
;MATLAELRRLAPWHEVYAAQRGRSAPAASGLSHEQIVRGLGELAGGAKDPSVATNLPLPEWVRLGCDDLRTWYMEAAQGRPGRATSLELRDWFWRETALARLIGAAGARLAGSEHRALSMFGRRVMVPRVYMDQLMPGVEPYI
;
A
#
# COMPACT_ATOMS: atom_id res chain seq x y z
N MET A 1 -5.10 5.03 -13.87
CA MET A 1 -4.66 4.82 -12.47
C MET A 1 -3.15 4.96 -12.39
N ALA A 2 -2.63 5.99 -11.71
CA ALA A 2 -1.18 6.28 -11.62
C ALA A 2 -0.38 5.12 -11.00
N THR A 3 -0.93 4.44 -9.99
CA THR A 3 -0.29 3.31 -9.29
C THR A 3 -0.04 2.10 -10.19
N LEU A 4 -0.95 1.78 -11.11
CA LEU A 4 -0.74 0.67 -12.06
C LEU A 4 0.37 1.01 -13.07
N ALA A 5 0.49 2.27 -13.49
CA ALA A 5 1.60 2.70 -14.33
C ALA A 5 2.93 2.65 -13.56
N GLU A 6 2.92 3.03 -12.28
CA GLU A 6 4.09 2.94 -11.40
C GLU A 6 4.57 1.49 -11.20
N LEU A 7 3.66 0.55 -10.94
CA LEU A 7 3.98 -0.88 -10.90
C LEU A 7 4.68 -1.34 -12.17
N ARG A 8 4.16 -0.99 -13.35
CA ARG A 8 4.80 -1.35 -14.64
C ARG A 8 6.19 -0.76 -14.79
N ARG A 9 6.42 0.47 -14.36
CA ARG A 9 7.75 1.11 -14.40
C ARG A 9 8.76 0.45 -13.45
N LEU A 10 8.28 -0.10 -12.33
CA LEU A 10 9.13 -0.74 -11.33
C LEU A 10 9.39 -2.22 -11.60
N ALA A 11 8.57 -2.86 -12.45
CA ALA A 11 8.64 -4.29 -12.72
C ALA A 11 10.03 -4.76 -13.19
N PRO A 12 10.76 -4.06 -14.10
CA PRO A 12 12.10 -4.48 -14.48
C PRO A 12 13.08 -4.54 -13.30
N TRP A 13 12.94 -3.65 -12.32
CA TRP A 13 13.80 -3.66 -11.13
C TRP A 13 13.43 -4.77 -10.16
N HIS A 14 12.14 -5.12 -10.07
CA HIS A 14 11.68 -6.29 -9.32
C HIS A 14 12.25 -7.59 -9.90
N GLU A 15 12.25 -7.72 -11.23
CA GLU A 15 12.84 -8.86 -11.94
C GLU A 15 14.35 -8.99 -11.65
N VAL A 16 15.09 -7.88 -11.67
CA VAL A 16 16.51 -7.85 -11.30
C VAL A 16 16.72 -8.32 -9.86
N TYR A 17 15.92 -7.82 -8.90
CA TYR A 17 15.98 -8.27 -7.51
C TYR A 17 15.72 -9.77 -7.40
N ALA A 18 14.66 -10.27 -8.04
CA ALA A 18 14.28 -11.68 -8.00
C ALA A 18 15.38 -12.57 -8.58
N ALA A 19 15.98 -12.17 -9.70
CA ALA A 19 17.11 -12.89 -10.31
C ALA A 19 18.34 -12.93 -9.40
N GLN A 20 18.65 -11.83 -8.69
CA GLN A 20 19.79 -11.77 -7.77
C GLN A 20 19.58 -12.57 -6.48
N ARG A 21 18.35 -12.62 -5.96
CA ARG A 21 18.02 -13.31 -4.70
C ARG A 21 17.53 -14.73 -4.87
N GLY A 22 17.20 -15.15 -6.10
CA GLY A 22 16.61 -16.45 -6.41
C GLY A 22 15.18 -16.64 -5.89
N ARG A 23 14.56 -15.59 -5.33
CA ARG A 23 13.21 -15.61 -4.77
C ARG A 23 12.63 -14.20 -4.63
N SER A 24 11.30 -14.13 -4.64
CA SER A 24 10.50 -12.96 -4.23
C SER A 24 9.51 -13.42 -3.16
N ALA A 25 9.10 -12.51 -2.29
CA ALA A 25 8.11 -12.80 -1.26
C ALA A 25 6.75 -13.15 -1.90
N PRO A 26 6.11 -14.26 -1.50
CA PRO A 26 4.76 -14.57 -1.96
C PRO A 26 3.75 -13.57 -1.40
N ALA A 27 2.70 -13.28 -2.18
CA ALA A 27 1.59 -12.44 -1.74
C ALA A 27 0.78 -13.15 -0.64
N ALA A 28 0.74 -12.58 0.56
CA ALA A 28 0.05 -13.12 1.73
C ALA A 28 -1.47 -12.94 1.63
N SER A 29 -1.96 -11.95 0.89
CA SER A 29 -3.40 -11.74 0.66
C SER A 29 -4.03 -12.75 -0.30
N GLY A 30 -3.22 -13.46 -1.09
CA GLY A 30 -3.69 -14.29 -2.22
C GLY A 30 -4.25 -13.48 -3.39
N LEU A 31 -4.13 -12.15 -3.38
CA LEU A 31 -4.62 -11.26 -4.42
C LEU A 31 -3.48 -10.83 -5.35
N SER A 32 -3.80 -10.59 -6.62
CA SER A 32 -2.86 -9.93 -7.52
C SER A 32 -2.68 -8.46 -7.15
N HIS A 33 -1.50 -7.90 -7.46
CA HIS A 33 -1.24 -6.47 -7.28
C HIS A 33 -2.28 -5.58 -7.97
N GLU A 34 -2.79 -5.98 -9.13
CA GLU A 34 -3.82 -5.23 -9.84
C GLU A 34 -5.16 -5.24 -9.10
N GLN A 35 -5.60 -6.37 -8.57
CA GLN A 35 -6.81 -6.46 -7.75
C GLN A 35 -6.70 -5.57 -6.52
N ILE A 36 -5.57 -5.61 -5.81
CA ILE A 36 -5.34 -4.79 -4.62
C ILE A 36 -5.40 -3.30 -4.99
N VAL A 37 -4.69 -2.87 -6.04
CA VAL A 37 -4.68 -1.46 -6.47
C VAL A 37 -6.06 -0.97 -6.89
N ARG A 38 -6.86 -1.81 -7.58
CA ARG A 38 -8.22 -1.45 -7.98
C ARG A 38 -9.14 -1.33 -6.77
N GLY A 39 -9.10 -2.31 -5.86
CA GLY A 39 -9.88 -2.27 -4.61
C GLY A 39 -9.55 -1.06 -3.73
N LEU A 40 -8.27 -0.73 -3.58
CA LEU A 40 -7.85 0.49 -2.88
C LEU A 40 -8.33 1.76 -3.60
N GLY A 41 -8.38 1.76 -4.93
CA GLY A 41 -8.95 2.84 -5.73
C GLY A 41 -10.44 3.06 -5.47
N GLU A 42 -11.20 1.98 -5.40
CA GLU A 42 -12.63 2.02 -5.07
C GLU A 42 -12.86 2.54 -3.64
N LEU A 43 -12.06 2.06 -2.67
CA LEU A 43 -12.10 2.57 -1.30
C LEU A 43 -11.79 4.06 -1.22
N ALA A 44 -10.74 4.52 -1.92
CA ALA A 44 -10.40 5.95 -2.01
C ALA A 44 -11.54 6.77 -2.64
N GLY A 45 -12.27 6.18 -3.59
CA GLY A 45 -13.49 6.72 -4.20
C GLY A 45 -14.72 6.70 -3.28
N GLY A 46 -14.65 6.07 -2.11
CA GLY A 46 -15.74 6.02 -1.11
C GLY A 46 -16.61 4.76 -1.18
N ALA A 47 -16.21 3.73 -1.92
CA ALA A 47 -16.90 2.45 -1.88
C ALA A 47 -16.83 1.86 -0.46
N LYS A 48 -17.97 1.41 0.08
CA LYS A 48 -18.03 0.73 1.38
C LYS A 48 -17.66 -0.75 1.25
N ASP A 49 -17.96 -1.33 0.09
CA ASP A 49 -17.67 -2.70 -0.26
C ASP A 49 -17.00 -2.72 -1.65
N PRO A 50 -15.66 -2.73 -1.69
CA PRO A 50 -14.92 -2.74 -2.95
C PRO A 50 -15.00 -4.11 -3.61
N SER A 51 -15.03 -4.12 -4.93
CA SER A 51 -15.19 -5.29 -5.80
C SER A 51 -13.90 -6.13 -5.87
N VAL A 52 -13.48 -6.66 -4.72
CA VAL A 52 -12.30 -7.53 -4.58
C VAL A 52 -12.79 -8.96 -4.31
N ALA A 53 -12.47 -9.87 -5.22
CA ALA A 53 -12.82 -11.29 -5.06
C ALA A 53 -11.95 -11.96 -3.98
N THR A 54 -12.35 -11.84 -2.72
CA THR A 54 -11.69 -12.46 -1.57
C THR A 54 -12.70 -12.82 -0.49
N ASN A 55 -12.39 -13.87 0.28
CA ASN A 55 -13.17 -14.24 1.48
C ASN A 55 -12.66 -13.53 2.74
N LEU A 56 -11.59 -12.73 2.63
CA LEU A 56 -11.03 -11.98 3.73
C LEU A 56 -11.94 -10.78 4.10
N PRO A 57 -12.19 -10.53 5.39
CA PRO A 57 -12.84 -9.30 5.84
C PRO A 57 -12.12 -8.04 5.33
N LEU A 58 -12.86 -6.95 5.12
CA LEU A 58 -12.34 -5.69 4.59
C LEU A 58 -11.04 -5.20 5.27
N PRO A 59 -10.94 -5.11 6.61
CA PRO A 59 -9.70 -4.66 7.25
C PRO A 59 -8.51 -5.59 6.96
N GLU A 60 -8.77 -6.89 6.86
CA GLU A 60 -7.73 -7.90 6.71
C GLU A 60 -7.17 -7.93 5.30
N TRP A 61 -8.03 -7.95 4.27
CA TRP A 61 -7.54 -7.91 2.89
C TRP A 61 -6.85 -6.59 2.58
N VAL A 62 -7.35 -5.46 3.11
CA VAL A 62 -6.69 -4.15 2.92
C VAL A 62 -5.30 -4.16 3.56
N ARG A 63 -5.18 -4.67 4.79
CA ARG A 63 -3.88 -4.77 5.48
C ARG A 63 -2.91 -5.64 4.70
N LEU A 64 -3.30 -6.89 4.40
CA LEU A 64 -2.45 -7.84 3.70
C LEU A 64 -2.09 -7.38 2.29
N GLY A 65 -3.05 -6.83 1.55
CA GLY A 65 -2.79 -6.29 0.21
C GLY A 65 -1.83 -5.09 0.23
N CYS A 66 -1.94 -4.22 1.24
CA CYS A 66 -0.96 -3.15 1.43
C CYS A 66 0.43 -3.67 1.84
N ASP A 67 0.50 -4.71 2.66
CA ASP A 67 1.75 -5.40 3.02
C ASP A 67 2.41 -6.04 1.79
N ASP A 68 1.64 -6.71 0.94
CA ASP A 68 2.10 -7.35 -0.29
C ASP A 68 2.67 -6.32 -1.26
N LEU A 69 1.92 -5.25 -1.54
CA LEU A 69 2.39 -4.18 -2.40
C LEU A 69 3.61 -3.47 -1.83
N ARG A 70 3.66 -3.20 -0.52
CA ARG A 70 4.85 -2.61 0.13
C ARG A 70 6.07 -3.49 -0.04
N THR A 71 5.92 -4.78 0.20
CA THR A 71 7.00 -5.76 0.04
C THR A 71 7.50 -5.75 -1.39
N TRP A 72 6.61 -5.83 -2.36
CA TRP A 72 6.97 -5.78 -3.77
C TRP A 72 7.71 -4.49 -4.16
N TYR A 73 7.27 -3.33 -3.66
CA TYR A 73 7.97 -2.05 -3.89
C TYR A 73 9.37 -2.04 -3.27
N MET A 74 9.55 -2.63 -2.08
CA MET A 74 10.86 -2.72 -1.43
C MET A 74 11.81 -3.68 -2.17
N GLU A 75 11.29 -4.78 -2.71
CA GLU A 75 12.05 -5.69 -3.57
C GLU A 75 12.48 -4.97 -4.85
N ALA A 76 11.55 -4.29 -5.53
CA ALA A 76 11.86 -3.50 -6.73
C ALA A 76 12.88 -2.39 -6.44
N ALA A 77 12.80 -1.70 -5.31
CA ALA A 77 13.77 -0.67 -4.95
C ALA A 77 15.17 -1.23 -4.72
N GLN A 78 15.28 -2.42 -4.13
CA GLN A 78 16.56 -3.12 -3.91
C GLN A 78 17.18 -3.67 -5.19
N GLY A 79 16.40 -3.85 -6.27
CA GLY A 79 16.92 -4.23 -7.58
C GLY A 79 17.55 -3.07 -8.35
N ARG A 80 17.34 -1.81 -7.91
CA ARG A 80 17.96 -0.63 -8.53
C ARG A 80 19.46 -0.57 -8.23
N PRO A 81 20.27 0.02 -9.12
CA PRO A 81 21.67 0.28 -8.84
C PRO A 81 21.81 1.29 -7.69
N GLY A 82 22.89 1.12 -6.91
CA GLY A 82 23.22 1.98 -5.78
C GLY A 82 22.97 1.31 -4.42
N ARG A 83 23.40 1.98 -3.35
CA ARG A 83 23.08 1.58 -1.98
C ARG A 83 22.16 2.63 -1.39
N ALA A 84 21.02 2.19 -0.88
CA ALA A 84 20.13 2.99 -0.05
C ALA A 84 20.00 2.31 1.30
N THR A 85 20.00 3.10 2.36
CA THR A 85 19.67 2.66 3.71
C THR A 85 18.18 2.30 3.79
N SER A 86 17.82 1.49 4.78
CA SER A 86 16.41 1.16 5.05
C SER A 86 15.55 2.40 5.32
N LEU A 87 16.15 3.46 5.88
CA LEU A 87 15.46 4.73 6.12
C LEU A 87 15.14 5.44 4.81
N GLU A 88 16.11 5.56 3.90
CA GLU A 88 15.92 6.18 2.58
C GLU A 88 14.90 5.42 1.74
N LEU A 89 14.92 4.08 1.76
CA LEU A 89 13.91 3.27 1.06
C LEU A 89 12.51 3.47 1.62
N ARG A 90 12.39 3.56 2.95
CA ARG A 90 11.11 3.83 3.62
C ARG A 90 10.59 5.22 3.26
N ASP A 91 11.45 6.24 3.29
CA ASP A 91 11.07 7.61 2.96
C ASP A 91 10.71 7.73 1.48
N TRP A 92 11.49 7.13 0.57
CA TRP A 92 11.14 7.03 -0.85
C TRP A 92 9.74 6.43 -1.03
N PHE A 93 9.46 5.30 -0.37
CA PHE A 93 8.15 4.66 -0.47
C PHE A 93 7.03 5.61 -0.07
N TRP A 94 7.06 6.11 1.16
CA TRP A 94 5.93 6.86 1.72
C TRP A 94 5.79 8.27 1.13
N ARG A 95 6.89 8.90 0.73
CA ARG A 95 6.87 10.29 0.26
C ARG A 95 6.67 10.42 -1.25
N GLU A 96 7.17 9.47 -2.03
CA GLU A 96 7.30 9.66 -3.48
C GLU A 96 6.34 8.80 -4.30
N THR A 97 5.93 7.63 -3.80
CA THR A 97 5.17 6.66 -4.59
C THR A 97 3.69 7.06 -4.77
N ALA A 98 3.15 6.77 -5.95
CA ALA A 98 1.72 6.85 -6.19
C ALA A 98 0.94 5.84 -5.33
N LEU A 99 1.55 4.71 -4.99
CA LEU A 99 0.95 3.75 -4.06
C LEU A 99 0.75 4.33 -2.66
N ALA A 100 1.74 5.00 -2.07
CA ALA A 100 1.58 5.60 -0.75
C ALA A 100 0.46 6.64 -0.71
N ARG A 101 0.31 7.44 -1.77
CA ARG A 101 -0.81 8.37 -1.95
C ARG A 101 -2.16 7.65 -2.02
N LEU A 102 -2.23 6.52 -2.73
CA LEU A 102 -3.44 5.70 -2.81
C LEU A 102 -3.80 5.09 -1.46
N ILE A 103 -2.83 4.56 -0.71
CA ILE A 103 -3.02 4.02 0.65
C ILE A 103 -3.53 5.13 1.57
N GLY A 104 -2.95 6.33 1.52
CA GLY A 104 -3.42 7.48 2.30
C GLY A 104 -4.87 7.86 1.97
N ALA A 105 -5.21 7.96 0.69
CA ALA A 105 -6.58 8.28 0.27
C ALA A 105 -7.60 7.23 0.73
N ALA A 106 -7.29 5.94 0.60
CA ALA A 106 -8.14 4.87 1.11
C ALA A 106 -8.22 4.89 2.64
N GLY A 107 -7.09 5.11 3.32
CA GLY A 107 -7.00 5.21 4.78
C GLY A 107 -7.85 6.36 5.34
N ALA A 108 -7.86 7.52 4.69
CA ALA A 108 -8.69 8.66 5.08
C ALA A 108 -10.19 8.34 4.98
N ARG A 109 -10.61 7.57 3.96
CA ARG A 109 -12.00 7.11 3.82
C ARG A 109 -12.38 6.15 4.93
N LEU A 110 -11.51 5.20 5.26
CA LEU A 110 -11.74 4.27 6.37
C LEU A 110 -11.77 4.99 7.71
N ALA A 111 -10.90 5.98 7.92
CA ALA A 111 -10.85 6.79 9.15
C ALA A 111 -12.16 7.56 9.43
N GLY A 112 -12.87 7.96 8.38
CA GLY A 112 -14.19 8.60 8.44
C GLY A 112 -15.38 7.64 8.51
N SER A 113 -15.16 6.33 8.63
CA SER A 113 -16.24 5.34 8.72
C SER A 113 -16.96 5.40 10.07
N GLU A 114 -18.29 5.29 10.03
CA GLU A 114 -19.15 5.09 11.22
C GLU A 114 -18.83 3.77 11.95
N HIS A 115 -18.26 2.79 11.24
CA HIS A 115 -17.87 1.52 11.85
C HIS A 115 -16.57 1.70 12.62
N ARG A 116 -16.65 1.68 13.96
CA ARG A 116 -15.52 1.93 14.87
C ARG A 116 -14.23 1.16 14.51
N ALA A 117 -14.34 -0.11 14.16
CA ALA A 117 -13.17 -0.91 13.80
C ALA A 117 -12.47 -0.42 12.51
N LEU A 118 -13.25 0.03 11.51
CA LEU A 118 -12.71 0.58 10.26
C LEU A 118 -12.12 1.97 10.49
N SER A 119 -12.78 2.79 11.31
CA SER A 119 -12.25 4.10 11.70
C SER A 119 -10.89 3.97 12.39
N MET A 120 -10.79 3.07 13.38
CA MET A 120 -9.53 2.80 14.08
C MET A 120 -8.45 2.27 13.13
N PHE A 121 -8.81 1.34 12.24
CA PHE A 121 -7.89 0.80 11.25
C PHE A 121 -7.33 1.88 10.32
N GLY A 122 -8.19 2.75 9.77
CA GLY A 122 -7.78 3.88 8.95
C GLY A 122 -6.85 4.85 9.67
N ARG A 123 -7.15 5.18 10.94
CA ARG A 123 -6.39 6.15 11.74
C ARG A 123 -5.08 5.62 12.33
N ARG A 124 -4.90 4.29 12.44
CA ARG A 124 -3.77 3.70 13.19
C ARG A 124 -2.90 2.76 12.37
N VAL A 125 -3.44 2.09 11.35
CA VAL A 125 -2.76 0.95 10.70
C VAL A 125 -2.30 1.28 9.29
N MET A 126 -3.11 2.03 8.52
CA MET A 126 -2.89 2.24 7.09
C MET A 126 -1.61 3.01 6.77
N VAL A 127 -1.35 4.09 7.50
CA VAL A 127 -0.22 5.00 7.25
C VAL A 127 0.55 5.20 8.55
N PRO A 128 1.89 5.04 8.56
CA PRO A 128 2.70 5.34 9.73
C PRO A 128 2.55 6.80 10.14
N ARG A 129 2.49 7.05 11.45
CA ARG A 129 2.23 8.39 12.04
C ARG A 129 3.07 9.52 11.43
N VAL A 130 4.36 9.27 11.20
CA VAL A 130 5.30 10.27 10.65
C VAL A 130 4.96 10.74 9.22
N TYR A 131 4.08 10.03 8.51
CA TYR A 131 3.64 10.37 7.15
C TYR A 131 2.15 10.76 7.08
N MET A 132 1.41 10.72 8.20
CA MET A 132 -0.03 10.97 8.20
C MET A 132 -0.37 12.40 7.77
N ASP A 133 0.35 13.41 8.27
CA ASP A 133 0.09 14.81 7.89
C ASP A 133 0.23 15.05 6.38
N GLN A 134 1.15 14.30 5.74
CA GLN A 134 1.38 14.38 4.29
C GLN A 134 0.32 13.62 3.48
N LEU A 135 -0.04 12.40 3.92
CA LEU A 135 -0.84 11.45 3.12
C LEU A 135 -2.32 11.44 3.48
N MET A 136 -2.67 11.91 4.66
CA MET A 136 -4.01 11.91 5.25
C MET A 136 -4.27 13.24 5.98
N PRO A 137 -4.14 14.40 5.29
CA PRO A 137 -4.26 15.70 5.93
C PRO A 137 -5.62 15.86 6.62
N GLY A 138 -5.61 16.34 7.86
CA GLY A 138 -6.82 16.52 8.68
C GLY A 138 -7.35 15.26 9.36
N VAL A 139 -6.73 14.08 9.14
CA VAL A 139 -7.07 12.87 9.90
C VAL A 139 -6.25 12.82 11.18
N GLU A 140 -6.90 13.04 12.32
CA GLU A 140 -6.23 12.89 13.61
C GLU A 140 -5.88 11.42 13.90
N PRO A 141 -4.63 11.15 14.31
CA PRO A 141 -4.23 9.83 14.79
C PRO A 141 -5.12 9.38 15.95
N TYR A 142 -5.48 8.09 15.98
CA TYR A 142 -6.20 7.52 17.10
C TYR A 142 -5.25 7.42 18.31
N ILE A 143 -5.55 8.13 19.40
CA ILE A 143 -4.78 8.15 20.66
C ILE A 143 -5.14 6.93 21.52
#